data_AF-A0A7W1U5J9-F1
#
_entry.id   AF-A0A7W1U5J9-F1
#
_cell.length_a   1.000
_cell.length_b   1.000
_cell.length_c   1.000
_cell.angle_alpha   90.00
_cell.angle_beta   90.00
_cell.angle_gamma   90.00
#
_symmetry.space_group_name_H-M   'P 1'
#
loop_
_entity.id
_entity.type
_entity.pdbx_description
1 polymer ?
#
loop_
_entity_poly.entity_id
_entity_poly.type
_entity_poly.pdbx_seq_one_letter_code
_entity_poly.pdbx_strand_id
1 'polypeptide(L)'
;MGSNNLNTLFSGIISPNQINGALTKIGTGRLTLSGANGYTGGTIITAGTVVATNRNGSATGSGPVQVNGGTLGGSGTLAGAVTINAGGILAPAHGTGHQLTLTMQSTLTFNAASTYTYTAKAKMNKARADKVIAKGVTINNGATFNFSGIIQGTLSQGFVFTLINNTATTPISGTFGNLPDGAIITAGGNNLQANYEGGDGNDLTLTVVP
;
A
#
# COMPACT_ATOMS: atom_id res chain seq x y z
N MET A 1 -21.28 1.80 -1.73
CA MET A 1 -21.09 2.95 -0.81
C MET A 1 -20.35 4.09 -1.52
N GLY A 2 -20.73 5.35 -1.27
CA GLY A 2 -20.02 6.54 -1.78
C GLY A 2 -20.64 7.25 -2.99
N SER A 3 -21.88 6.94 -3.38
CA SER A 3 -22.57 7.55 -4.55
C SER A 3 -22.77 9.07 -4.44
N ASN A 4 -22.81 9.61 -3.23
CA ASN A 4 -22.92 11.05 -2.98
C ASN A 4 -21.57 11.79 -3.07
N ASN A 5 -20.47 11.09 -3.38
CA ASN A 5 -19.12 11.64 -3.49
C ASN A 5 -18.57 12.31 -2.22
N LEU A 6 -19.22 12.13 -1.06
CA LEU A 6 -18.75 12.69 0.20
C LEU A 6 -17.76 11.76 0.90
N ASN A 7 -16.94 12.36 1.74
CA ASN A 7 -16.11 11.62 2.67
C ASN A 7 -16.96 11.01 3.78
N THR A 8 -16.74 9.74 4.08
CA THR A 8 -17.46 8.98 5.11
C THR A 8 -16.46 8.31 6.04
N LEU A 9 -16.65 8.46 7.34
CA LEU A 9 -16.03 7.62 8.37
C LEU A 9 -17.06 6.60 8.83
N PHE A 10 -16.75 5.32 8.69
CA PHE A 10 -17.54 4.24 9.23
C PHE A 10 -16.76 3.54 10.34
N SER A 11 -17.20 3.78 11.58
CA SER A 11 -16.57 3.24 12.78
C SER A 11 -17.23 1.98 13.32
N GLY A 12 -18.38 1.58 12.75
CA GLY A 12 -19.09 0.37 13.13
C GLY A 12 -18.44 -0.90 12.59
N ILE A 13 -19.11 -2.03 12.85
CA ILE A 13 -18.78 -3.33 12.26
C ILE A 13 -19.86 -3.66 11.23
N ILE A 14 -19.44 -3.95 10.00
CA ILE A 14 -20.28 -4.57 8.99
C ILE A 14 -20.23 -6.09 9.23
N SER A 15 -21.36 -6.66 9.67
CA SER A 15 -21.49 -8.09 9.97
C SER A 15 -21.53 -8.96 8.70
N PRO A 16 -21.24 -10.28 8.79
CA PRO A 16 -21.17 -11.18 7.63
C PRO A 16 -22.39 -11.15 6.69
N ASN A 17 -23.60 -10.99 7.24
CA ASN A 17 -24.85 -11.03 6.49
C ASN A 17 -25.37 -9.65 6.06
N GLN A 18 -24.59 -8.58 6.29
CA GLN A 18 -24.92 -7.25 5.80
C GLN A 18 -24.35 -7.05 4.39
N ILE A 19 -24.85 -6.03 3.68
CA ILE A 19 -24.36 -5.59 2.36
C ILE A 19 -24.23 -6.72 1.31
N ASN A 20 -25.07 -7.75 1.39
CA ASN A 20 -24.97 -8.96 0.56
C ASN A 20 -23.59 -9.64 0.64
N GLY A 21 -22.90 -9.48 1.76
CA GLY A 21 -21.58 -10.06 2.04
C GLY A 21 -20.40 -9.31 1.43
N ALA A 22 -20.59 -8.28 0.59
CA ALA A 22 -19.50 -7.61 -0.11
C ALA A 22 -19.62 -6.07 -0.14
N LEU A 23 -18.49 -5.39 -0.02
CA LEU A 23 -18.42 -3.93 -0.06
C LEU A 23 -17.95 -3.46 -1.42
N THR A 24 -18.77 -2.69 -2.13
CA THR A 24 -18.32 -1.94 -3.33
C THR A 24 -18.23 -0.46 -3.01
N LYS A 25 -17.02 0.10 -3.13
CA LYS A 25 -16.74 1.54 -3.01
C LYS A 25 -16.75 2.18 -4.40
N ILE A 26 -17.68 3.11 -4.56
CA ILE A 26 -17.89 3.94 -5.76
C ILE A 26 -17.77 5.43 -5.40
N GLY A 27 -17.82 6.30 -6.41
CA GLY A 27 -17.76 7.75 -6.24
C GLY A 27 -16.41 8.27 -5.77
N THR A 28 -16.21 9.58 -5.85
CA THR A 28 -14.89 10.22 -5.68
C THR A 28 -14.48 10.42 -4.22
N GLY A 29 -15.42 10.37 -3.28
CA GLY A 29 -15.16 10.57 -1.86
C GLY A 29 -14.28 9.48 -1.21
N ARG A 30 -13.78 9.79 -0.01
CA ARG A 30 -13.00 8.89 0.85
C ARG A 30 -13.91 8.12 1.79
N LEU A 31 -13.81 6.80 1.82
CA LEU A 31 -14.40 5.93 2.83
C LEU A 31 -13.32 5.48 3.81
N THR A 32 -13.43 5.87 5.07
CA THR A 32 -12.54 5.40 6.14
C THR A 32 -13.24 4.29 6.92
N LEU A 33 -12.63 3.11 6.99
CA LEU A 33 -13.11 1.94 7.72
C LEU A 33 -12.24 1.76 8.97
N SER A 34 -12.78 2.04 10.15
CA SER A 34 -12.05 1.93 11.42
C SER A 34 -12.52 0.77 12.31
N GLY A 35 -13.59 0.07 11.93
CA GLY A 35 -14.06 -1.13 12.61
C GLY A 35 -13.41 -2.41 12.11
N ALA A 36 -13.52 -3.47 12.92
CA ALA A 36 -13.16 -4.84 12.53
C ALA A 36 -14.33 -5.47 11.78
N ASN A 37 -14.40 -5.25 10.47
CA ASN A 37 -15.50 -5.73 9.63
C ASN A 37 -15.44 -7.25 9.45
N GLY A 38 -16.61 -7.90 9.38
CA GLY A 38 -16.77 -9.35 9.34
C GLY A 38 -17.34 -9.91 8.04
N TYR A 39 -17.59 -9.08 7.03
CA TYR A 39 -18.07 -9.54 5.73
C TYR A 39 -17.03 -10.37 4.97
N THR A 40 -17.49 -11.37 4.21
CA THR A 40 -16.63 -12.43 3.64
C THR A 40 -16.57 -12.40 2.12
N GLY A 41 -17.51 -11.73 1.45
CA GLY A 41 -17.56 -11.59 -0.01
C GLY A 41 -16.54 -10.62 -0.60
N GLY A 42 -15.83 -9.87 0.26
CA GLY A 42 -14.70 -9.03 -0.14
C GLY A 42 -15.05 -7.57 -0.38
N THR A 43 -14.04 -6.82 -0.84
CA THR A 43 -14.10 -5.38 -1.06
C THR A 43 -13.67 -5.05 -2.48
N ILE A 44 -14.49 -4.32 -3.23
CA ILE A 44 -14.17 -3.81 -4.56
C ILE A 44 -14.11 -2.28 -4.50
N ILE A 45 -12.99 -1.69 -4.90
CA ILE A 45 -12.78 -0.24 -4.95
C ILE A 45 -12.73 0.18 -6.41
N THR A 46 -13.82 0.71 -6.94
CA THR A 46 -13.88 1.15 -8.34
C THR A 46 -13.51 2.62 -8.51
N ALA A 47 -13.69 3.44 -7.47
CA ALA A 47 -13.38 4.87 -7.50
C ALA A 47 -13.18 5.47 -6.09
N GLY A 48 -12.55 6.64 -6.06
CA GLY A 48 -12.23 7.36 -4.83
C GLY A 48 -11.25 6.59 -3.96
N THR A 49 -11.34 6.76 -2.64
CA THR A 49 -10.35 6.20 -1.71
C THR A 49 -11.02 5.34 -0.64
N VAL A 50 -10.46 4.16 -0.34
CA VAL A 50 -10.72 3.43 0.91
C VAL A 50 -9.51 3.52 1.81
N VAL A 51 -9.73 3.86 3.08
CA VAL A 51 -8.67 3.92 4.09
C VAL A 51 -9.00 3.03 5.26
N ALA A 52 -8.12 2.06 5.52
CA ALA A 52 -8.18 1.20 6.68
C ALA A 52 -7.51 1.86 7.88
N THR A 53 -8.23 2.00 8.99
CA THR A 53 -7.71 2.55 10.25
C THR A 53 -8.12 1.70 11.46
N ASN A 54 -8.56 0.47 11.21
CA ASN A 54 -8.92 -0.47 12.27
C ASN A 54 -7.72 -0.79 13.17
N ARG A 55 -7.98 -0.88 14.48
CA ARG A 55 -6.96 -1.26 15.47
C ARG A 55 -6.83 -2.78 15.62
N ASN A 56 -7.93 -3.50 15.42
CA ASN A 56 -8.02 -4.95 15.57
C ASN A 56 -8.76 -5.54 14.35
N GLY A 57 -8.57 -6.84 14.11
CA GLY A 57 -9.24 -7.57 13.03
C GLY A 57 -8.91 -7.04 11.63
N SER A 58 -9.89 -7.06 10.73
CA SER A 58 -9.74 -6.58 9.35
C SER A 58 -10.65 -5.40 9.08
N ALA A 59 -10.11 -4.31 8.51
CA ALA A 59 -10.96 -3.22 8.00
C ALA A 59 -11.81 -3.64 6.81
N THR A 60 -11.43 -4.68 6.07
CA THR A 60 -12.08 -5.04 4.78
C THR A 60 -12.74 -6.41 4.81
N GLY A 61 -12.95 -6.98 5.99
CA GLY A 61 -13.44 -8.35 6.12
C GLY A 61 -12.36 -9.39 5.77
N SER A 62 -12.77 -10.65 5.61
CA SER A 62 -11.86 -11.75 5.25
C SER A 62 -11.80 -12.05 3.75
N GLY A 63 -12.76 -11.53 2.98
CA GLY A 63 -12.79 -11.70 1.52
C GLY A 63 -11.72 -10.88 0.78
N PRO A 64 -11.51 -11.15 -0.51
CA PRO A 64 -10.49 -10.48 -1.32
C PRO A 64 -10.75 -8.97 -1.45
N VAL A 65 -9.68 -8.19 -1.59
CA VAL A 65 -9.73 -6.74 -1.85
C VAL A 65 -9.23 -6.47 -3.26
N GLN A 66 -10.09 -5.91 -4.10
CA GLN A 66 -9.78 -5.55 -5.49
C GLN A 66 -9.81 -4.03 -5.68
N VAL A 67 -8.73 -3.46 -6.19
CA VAL A 67 -8.62 -2.01 -6.46
C VAL A 67 -8.64 -1.76 -7.96
N ASN A 68 -9.80 -1.37 -8.51
CA ASN A 68 -10.12 -1.32 -9.94
C ASN A 68 -10.31 0.13 -10.44
N GLY A 69 -9.40 1.05 -10.06
CA GLY A 69 -9.48 2.46 -10.46
C GLY A 69 -9.55 3.47 -9.31
N GLY A 70 -9.59 3.00 -8.06
CA GLY A 70 -9.48 3.85 -6.87
C GLY A 70 -8.16 3.72 -6.14
N THR A 71 -8.12 4.25 -4.92
CA THR A 71 -6.95 4.21 -4.03
C THR A 71 -7.25 3.42 -2.76
N LEU A 72 -6.36 2.51 -2.40
CA LEU A 72 -6.32 1.85 -1.09
C LEU A 72 -5.19 2.45 -0.25
N GLY A 73 -5.48 2.81 0.99
CA GLY A 73 -4.49 3.33 1.92
C GLY A 73 -4.84 3.11 3.38
N GLY A 74 -4.14 3.83 4.26
CA GLY A 74 -4.34 3.79 5.70
C GLY A 74 -3.23 3.06 6.46
N SER A 75 -3.51 2.79 7.73
CA SER A 75 -2.58 2.18 8.68
C SER A 75 -3.14 0.96 9.40
N GLY A 76 -4.28 0.45 8.92
CA GLY A 76 -4.98 -0.68 9.51
C GLY A 76 -4.45 -2.02 9.03
N THR A 77 -5.26 -3.04 9.28
CA THR A 77 -4.97 -4.43 8.92
C THR A 77 -6.05 -4.95 7.96
N LEU A 78 -5.61 -5.68 6.93
CA LEU A 78 -6.45 -6.35 5.94
C LEU A 78 -6.19 -7.85 6.02
N ALA A 79 -7.25 -8.66 6.21
CA ALA A 79 -7.11 -10.12 6.29
C ALA A 79 -7.14 -10.79 4.91
N GLY A 80 -7.94 -10.27 3.97
CA GLY A 80 -8.06 -10.81 2.62
C GLY A 80 -6.85 -10.54 1.74
N ALA A 81 -6.68 -11.35 0.70
CA ALA A 81 -5.72 -11.09 -0.36
C ALA A 81 -6.03 -9.76 -1.06
N VAL A 82 -5.00 -8.98 -1.36
CA VAL A 82 -5.13 -7.66 -1.99
C VAL A 82 -4.61 -7.71 -3.42
N THR A 83 -5.41 -7.23 -4.37
CA THR A 83 -5.03 -7.10 -5.77
C THR A 83 -5.25 -5.67 -6.23
N ILE A 84 -4.18 -5.02 -6.67
CA ILE A 84 -4.22 -3.70 -7.30
C ILE A 84 -4.29 -3.92 -8.80
N ASN A 85 -5.46 -3.65 -9.39
CA ASN A 85 -5.71 -3.81 -10.81
C ASN A 85 -5.33 -2.57 -11.60
N ALA A 86 -5.46 -2.62 -12.93
CA ALA A 86 -5.18 -1.49 -13.81
C ALA A 86 -5.93 -0.23 -13.36
N GLY A 87 -5.21 0.89 -13.26
CA GLY A 87 -5.71 2.16 -12.74
C GLY A 87 -5.89 2.21 -11.21
N GLY A 88 -5.72 1.09 -10.50
CA GLY A 88 -5.73 1.03 -9.06
C GLY A 88 -4.43 1.56 -8.44
N ILE A 89 -4.55 2.17 -7.27
CA ILE A 89 -3.43 2.76 -6.54
C ILE A 89 -3.35 2.18 -5.13
N LEU A 90 -2.18 1.69 -4.74
CA LEU A 90 -1.84 1.47 -3.33
C LEU A 90 -1.04 2.67 -2.83
N ALA A 91 -1.53 3.35 -1.80
CA ALA A 91 -0.87 4.54 -1.25
C ALA A 91 -1.18 4.67 0.26
N PRO A 92 -0.34 4.10 1.14
CA PRO A 92 -0.59 4.08 2.59
C PRO A 92 -0.91 5.45 3.18
N ALA A 93 -0.09 6.47 2.90
CA ALA A 93 -0.28 7.84 3.41
C ALA A 93 -1.19 8.75 2.54
N HIS A 94 -1.99 8.20 1.63
CA HIS A 94 -2.77 9.03 0.72
C HIS A 94 -3.70 10.01 1.47
N GLY A 95 -3.46 11.30 1.29
CA GLY A 95 -4.24 12.39 1.88
C GLY A 95 -4.11 12.54 3.40
N THR A 96 -3.10 11.93 4.04
CA THR A 96 -2.95 11.98 5.52
C THR A 96 -1.86 12.94 5.99
N GLY A 97 -0.92 13.34 5.13
CA GLY A 97 0.23 14.20 5.49
C GLY A 97 1.30 13.53 6.37
N HIS A 98 1.02 12.31 6.83
CA HIS A 98 1.84 11.49 7.72
C HIS A 98 2.10 10.13 7.10
N GLN A 99 3.31 9.61 7.26
CA GLN A 99 3.67 8.30 6.75
C GLN A 99 3.05 7.17 7.56
N LEU A 100 2.54 6.14 6.86
CA LEU A 100 1.74 5.07 7.46
C LEU A 100 2.24 3.67 7.08
N THR A 101 2.03 2.72 7.99
CA THR A 101 2.23 1.29 7.72
C THR A 101 0.90 0.60 7.51
N LEU A 102 0.63 0.09 6.31
CA LEU A 102 -0.54 -0.72 6.01
C LEU A 102 -0.18 -2.21 6.09
N THR A 103 -0.94 -2.98 6.87
CA THR A 103 -0.65 -4.40 7.11
C THR A 103 -1.64 -5.30 6.36
N MET A 104 -1.12 -6.22 5.56
CA MET A 104 -1.87 -7.26 4.85
C MET A 104 -1.44 -8.62 5.39
N GLN A 105 -2.40 -9.40 5.90
CA GLN A 105 -2.12 -10.72 6.48
C GLN A 105 -2.09 -11.84 5.41
N SER A 106 -2.34 -11.47 4.16
CA SER A 106 -2.38 -12.36 3.00
C SER A 106 -1.53 -11.78 1.86
N THR A 107 -1.66 -12.32 0.66
CA THR A 107 -0.87 -11.93 -0.50
C THR A 107 -1.23 -10.53 -1.01
N LEU A 108 -0.24 -9.85 -1.57
CA LEU A 108 -0.38 -8.60 -2.30
C LEU A 108 0.03 -8.82 -3.76
N THR A 109 -0.86 -8.50 -4.69
CA THR A 109 -0.59 -8.57 -6.13
C THR A 109 -0.76 -7.20 -6.78
N PHE A 110 0.24 -6.77 -7.54
CA PHE A 110 0.16 -5.62 -8.45
C PHE A 110 0.02 -6.12 -9.88
N ASN A 111 -1.06 -5.74 -10.56
CA ASN A 111 -1.26 -6.04 -11.98
C ASN A 111 -0.71 -4.92 -12.87
N ALA A 112 -0.60 -5.20 -14.17
CA ALA A 112 -0.19 -4.20 -15.15
C ALA A 112 -1.03 -2.91 -15.03
N ALA A 113 -0.38 -1.76 -15.21
CA ALA A 113 -0.98 -0.43 -15.08
C ALA A 113 -1.56 -0.10 -13.69
N SER A 114 -1.20 -0.85 -12.64
CA SER A 114 -1.39 -0.43 -11.25
C SER A 114 -0.24 0.44 -10.77
N THR A 115 -0.46 1.22 -9.70
CA THR A 115 0.57 2.07 -9.11
C THR A 115 0.74 1.82 -7.62
N TYR A 116 1.99 1.66 -7.17
CA TYR A 116 2.35 1.79 -5.76
C TYR A 116 2.95 3.18 -5.50
N THR A 117 2.28 4.00 -4.70
CA THR A 117 2.83 5.28 -4.23
C THR A 117 3.39 5.12 -2.82
N TYR A 118 4.69 5.37 -2.70
CA TYR A 118 5.43 5.33 -1.46
C TYR A 118 5.77 6.74 -1.00
N THR A 119 5.36 7.09 0.22
CA THR A 119 5.64 8.42 0.78
C THR A 119 6.82 8.42 1.75
N ALA A 120 7.80 9.31 1.58
CA ALA A 120 8.89 9.48 2.54
C ALA A 120 9.21 10.94 2.88
N LYS A 121 9.54 11.18 4.14
CA LYS A 121 10.15 12.42 4.62
C LYS A 121 11.42 12.05 5.36
N ALA A 122 12.56 12.58 4.91
CA ALA A 122 13.85 12.30 5.54
C ALA A 122 14.68 13.58 5.73
N LYS A 123 15.39 13.65 6.86
CA LYS A 123 16.35 14.71 7.17
C LYS A 123 17.45 14.18 8.08
N MET A 124 18.72 14.39 7.72
CA MET A 124 19.89 14.02 8.54
C MET A 124 19.80 12.59 9.11
N ASN A 125 19.64 11.58 8.25
CA ASN A 125 19.52 10.15 8.62
C ASN A 125 18.34 9.80 9.54
N LYS A 126 17.31 10.64 9.60
CA LYS A 126 16.03 10.31 10.23
C LYS A 126 14.97 10.33 9.16
N ALA A 127 14.26 9.21 8.99
CA ALA A 127 13.17 9.09 8.05
C ALA A 127 11.86 8.75 8.76
N ARG A 128 10.77 9.30 8.25
CA ARG A 128 9.43 8.73 8.37
C ARG A 128 9.00 8.36 6.97
N ALA A 129 8.65 7.10 6.78
CA ALA A 129 8.32 6.57 5.48
C ALA A 129 7.13 5.63 5.56
N ASP A 130 6.37 5.57 4.47
CA ASP A 130 5.32 4.59 4.31
C ASP A 130 5.91 3.20 4.42
N LYS A 131 5.09 2.22 4.76
CA LYS A 131 5.48 0.82 4.65
C LYS A 131 4.27 -0.02 4.32
N VAL A 132 4.46 -1.03 3.49
CA VAL A 132 3.48 -2.09 3.29
C VAL A 132 4.05 -3.36 3.90
N ILE A 133 3.26 -4.06 4.70
CA ILE A 133 3.59 -5.41 5.18
C ILE A 133 2.64 -6.37 4.49
N ALA A 134 3.16 -7.40 3.83
CA ALA A 134 2.36 -8.40 3.13
C ALA A 134 2.92 -9.80 3.36
N LYS A 135 2.08 -10.84 3.19
CA LYS A 135 2.48 -12.25 3.32
C LYS A 135 2.56 -12.89 1.95
N GLY A 136 3.56 -12.48 1.18
CA GLY A 136 3.77 -12.84 -0.22
C GLY A 136 3.40 -11.69 -1.14
N VAL A 137 4.29 -11.40 -2.10
CA VAL A 137 4.15 -10.27 -3.01
C VAL A 137 4.41 -10.71 -4.44
N THR A 138 3.52 -10.32 -5.34
CA THR A 138 3.67 -10.52 -6.79
C THR A 138 3.50 -9.18 -7.49
N ILE A 139 4.46 -8.83 -8.33
CA ILE A 139 4.47 -7.60 -9.13
C ILE A 139 4.51 -8.03 -10.59
N ASN A 140 3.36 -7.97 -11.25
CA ASN A 140 3.25 -8.31 -12.66
C ASN A 140 3.81 -7.18 -13.53
N ASN A 141 4.37 -7.57 -14.68
CA ASN A 141 4.98 -6.64 -15.62
C ASN A 141 4.03 -5.47 -15.97
N GLY A 142 4.55 -4.25 -15.98
CA GLY A 142 3.80 -3.03 -16.26
C GLY A 142 3.13 -2.37 -15.05
N ALA A 143 3.27 -2.92 -13.83
CA ALA A 143 2.98 -2.16 -12.61
C ALA A 143 4.04 -1.06 -12.39
N THR A 144 3.64 0.08 -11.83
CA THR A 144 4.52 1.26 -11.65
C THR A 144 4.72 1.61 -10.18
N PHE A 145 5.92 2.07 -9.87
CA PHE A 145 6.29 2.64 -8.58
C PHE A 145 6.31 4.17 -8.67
N ASN A 146 5.84 4.85 -7.63
CA ASN A 146 5.88 6.29 -7.52
C ASN A 146 6.46 6.70 -6.16
N PHE A 147 7.62 7.36 -6.17
CA PHE A 147 8.21 7.95 -4.97
C PHE A 147 7.62 9.35 -4.75
N SER A 148 6.94 9.56 -3.62
CA SER A 148 6.33 10.82 -3.24
C SER A 148 6.96 11.32 -1.95
N GLY A 149 7.86 12.29 -1.97
CA GLY A 149 8.52 12.64 -0.72
C GLY A 149 9.45 13.83 -0.78
N ILE A 150 9.85 14.27 0.42
CA ILE A 150 10.82 15.33 0.59
C ILE A 150 11.99 14.77 1.40
N ILE A 151 13.16 14.71 0.76
CA ILE A 151 14.43 14.41 1.42
C ILE A 151 15.21 15.73 1.53
N GLN A 152 15.62 16.08 2.74
CA GLN A 152 16.38 17.29 3.03
C GLN A 152 17.78 16.95 3.51
N GLY A 153 18.77 17.49 2.79
CA GLY A 153 20.18 17.25 3.05
C GLY A 153 20.66 15.88 2.57
N THR A 154 21.95 15.63 2.79
CA THR A 154 22.60 14.38 2.43
C THR A 154 22.31 13.32 3.48
N LEU A 155 21.83 12.16 3.03
CA LEU A 155 21.73 10.95 3.82
C LEU A 155 23.06 10.19 3.73
N SER A 156 23.42 9.49 4.81
CA SER A 156 24.59 8.62 4.82
C SER A 156 24.40 7.46 3.85
N GLN A 157 25.48 7.11 3.14
CA GLN A 157 25.54 5.88 2.36
C GLN A 157 25.15 4.68 3.23
N GLY A 158 24.36 3.77 2.67
CA GLY A 158 23.81 2.62 3.38
C GLY A 158 22.55 2.93 4.19
N PHE A 159 22.04 4.17 4.22
CA PHE A 159 20.75 4.46 4.83
C PHE A 159 19.63 3.76 4.04
N VAL A 160 18.81 2.96 4.72
CA VAL A 160 17.79 2.10 4.07
C VAL A 160 16.39 2.61 4.36
N PHE A 161 15.58 2.61 3.31
CA PHE A 161 14.14 2.77 3.34
C PHE A 161 13.49 1.42 3.00
N THR A 162 12.71 0.83 3.90
CA THR A 162 11.94 -0.38 3.61
C THR A 162 10.55 -0.01 3.09
N LEU A 163 10.29 -0.31 1.82
CA LEU A 163 9.05 0.04 1.13
C LEU A 163 7.99 -1.04 1.37
N ILE A 164 8.35 -2.27 1.06
CA ILE A 164 7.52 -3.46 1.24
C ILE A 164 8.30 -4.44 2.10
N ASN A 165 7.71 -4.84 3.22
CA ASN A 165 8.18 -5.95 4.03
C ASN A 165 7.39 -7.22 3.70
N ASN A 166 8.05 -8.21 3.11
CA ASN A 166 7.45 -9.45 2.65
C ASN A 166 7.66 -10.56 3.70
N THR A 167 6.65 -10.78 4.52
CA THR A 167 6.70 -11.76 5.62
C THR A 167 6.52 -13.22 5.18
N ALA A 168 6.36 -13.49 3.87
CA ALA A 168 6.41 -14.87 3.37
C ALA A 168 7.85 -15.39 3.34
N THR A 169 8.03 -16.71 3.24
CA THR A 169 9.35 -17.32 3.06
C THR A 169 9.86 -17.27 1.61
N THR A 170 9.01 -16.83 0.67
CA THR A 170 9.34 -16.74 -0.75
C THR A 170 9.76 -15.32 -1.11
N PRO A 171 10.69 -15.14 -2.07
CA PRO A 171 11.04 -13.83 -2.60
C PRO A 171 9.84 -13.08 -3.19
N ILE A 172 9.96 -11.75 -3.33
CA ILE A 172 9.05 -10.98 -4.16
C ILE A 172 9.16 -11.50 -5.60
N SER A 173 8.03 -11.84 -6.21
CA SER A 173 7.99 -12.26 -7.61
C SER A 173 7.80 -11.05 -8.52
N GLY A 174 8.75 -10.79 -9.41
CA GLY A 174 8.71 -9.68 -10.36
C GLY A 174 9.18 -8.33 -9.78
N THR A 175 9.18 -7.29 -10.62
CA THR A 175 9.61 -5.93 -10.26
C THR A 175 8.69 -4.88 -10.87
N PHE A 176 8.66 -3.68 -10.29
CA PHE A 176 7.97 -2.54 -10.90
C PHE A 176 8.69 -2.13 -12.19
N GLY A 177 7.93 -1.86 -13.26
CA GLY A 177 8.51 -1.62 -14.59
C GLY A 177 9.44 -0.40 -14.66
N ASN A 178 9.25 0.59 -13.79
CA ASN A 178 10.10 1.77 -13.66
C ASN A 178 11.01 1.77 -12.42
N LEU A 179 11.10 0.64 -11.72
CA LEU A 179 12.01 0.41 -10.61
C LEU A 179 12.47 -1.05 -10.61
N PRO A 180 13.17 -1.53 -11.66
CA PRO A 180 13.75 -2.87 -11.65
C PRO A 180 14.79 -3.00 -10.54
N ASP A 181 15.22 -4.24 -10.26
CA ASP A 181 16.25 -4.48 -9.25
C ASP A 181 17.56 -3.77 -9.61
N GLY A 182 18.21 -3.16 -8.61
CA GLY A 182 19.39 -2.31 -8.80
C GLY A 182 19.14 -0.94 -9.43
N ALA A 183 17.90 -0.59 -9.81
CA ALA A 183 17.58 0.73 -10.37
C ALA A 183 17.83 1.85 -9.36
N ILE A 184 18.29 3.00 -9.85
CA ILE A 184 18.55 4.18 -9.01
C ILE A 184 17.50 5.25 -9.29
N ILE A 185 16.90 5.78 -8.23
CA ILE A 185 16.12 7.02 -8.28
C ILE A 185 16.82 8.12 -7.50
N THR A 186 16.70 9.36 -7.95
CA THR A 186 17.27 10.51 -7.23
C THR A 186 16.18 11.26 -6.48
N ALA A 187 16.36 11.48 -5.17
CA ALA A 187 15.43 12.24 -4.34
C ALA A 187 16.19 13.17 -3.38
N GLY A 188 15.91 14.48 -3.48
CA GLY A 188 16.58 15.49 -2.64
C GLY A 188 18.10 15.50 -2.77
N GLY A 189 18.63 15.16 -3.94
CA GLY A 189 20.08 15.06 -4.20
C GLY A 189 20.74 13.76 -3.72
N ASN A 190 19.96 12.77 -3.27
CA ASN A 190 20.47 11.46 -2.85
C ASN A 190 20.12 10.39 -3.89
N ASN A 191 21.07 9.52 -4.21
CA ASN A 191 20.85 8.34 -5.05
C ASN A 191 20.32 7.19 -4.20
N LEU A 192 19.16 6.66 -4.57
CA LEU A 192 18.48 5.58 -3.86
C LEU A 192 18.39 4.37 -4.79
N GLN A 193 19.12 3.31 -4.47
CA GLN A 193 19.14 2.07 -5.24
C GLN A 193 18.09 1.08 -4.72
N ALA A 194 17.27 0.55 -5.63
CA ALA A 194 16.32 -0.51 -5.34
C ALA A 194 17.02 -1.85 -5.11
N ASN A 195 16.54 -2.59 -4.11
CA ASN A 195 16.95 -3.96 -3.82
C ASN A 195 15.70 -4.76 -3.42
N TYR A 196 15.37 -5.80 -4.20
CA TYR A 196 14.25 -6.72 -3.98
C TYR A 196 14.60 -7.92 -3.07
N GLU A 197 15.86 -8.01 -2.67
CA GLU A 197 16.41 -8.97 -1.71
C GLU A 197 16.86 -8.24 -0.41
N GLY A 198 16.29 -7.07 -0.13
CA GLY A 198 16.61 -6.27 1.06
C GLY A 198 16.03 -6.86 2.34
N GLY A 199 16.27 -6.19 3.48
CA GLY A 199 15.69 -6.59 4.76
C GLY A 199 16.21 -7.94 5.25
N ASP A 200 15.30 -8.91 5.40
CA ASP A 200 15.59 -10.31 5.73
C ASP A 200 15.84 -11.20 4.50
N GLY A 201 16.00 -10.61 3.31
CA GLY A 201 16.39 -11.30 2.08
C GLY A 201 15.30 -11.34 1.01
N ASN A 202 14.12 -10.77 1.27
CA ASN A 202 13.00 -10.73 0.34
C ASN A 202 12.15 -9.46 0.46
N ASP A 203 12.67 -8.39 1.04
CA ASP A 203 11.98 -7.10 1.11
C ASP A 203 12.34 -6.20 -0.09
N LEU A 204 11.42 -5.32 -0.47
CA LEU A 204 11.75 -4.20 -1.36
C LEU A 204 12.25 -3.03 -0.53
N THR A 205 13.50 -2.66 -0.75
CA THR A 205 14.17 -1.54 -0.08
C THR A 205 14.76 -0.54 -1.08
N LEU A 206 14.95 0.69 -0.63
CA LEU A 206 15.75 1.72 -1.29
C LEU A 206 16.92 2.08 -0.40
N THR A 207 18.15 1.87 -0.86
CA THR A 207 19.38 2.12 -0.10
C THR A 207 20.13 3.31 -0.68
N VAL A 208 20.62 4.20 0.17
CA VAL A 208 21.46 5.34 -0.26
C VAL A 208 22.80 4.82 -0.76
N VAL A 209 23.11 5.14 -2.02
CA VAL A 209 24.38 4.79 -2.69
C VAL A 209 25.13 6.07 -3.09
N PRO A 210 26.43 5.97 -3.42
CA PRO A 210 27.21 7.11 -3.91
C PRO A 210 26.57 7.86 -5.09
#